data_AF-R5CKD5-F1
#
_entry.id   AF-R5CKD5-F1
#
_cell.length_a   1.000
_cell.length_b   1.000
_cell.length_c   1.000
_cell.angle_alpha   90.00
_cell.angle_beta   90.00
_cell.angle_gamma   90.00
#
_symmetry.space_group_name_H-M   'P 1'
#
loop_
_entity.id
_entity.type
_entity.pdbx_description
1 polymer ?
#
loop_
_entity_poly.entity_id
_entity_poly.type
_entity_poly.pdbx_seq_one_letter_code
_entity_poly.pdbx_strand_id
1 'polypeptide(L)'
;MQYSNGDKTEDPALFSVLRKLRQNIAEENNWPAYVVMSDKTLHALAKEKPTTLNAFSNIYGIGEYKLNTYGKRFVDVIKGYVNS
;
A
#
# COMPACT_ATOMS: atom_id res chain seq x y z
N MET A 1 3.87 20.20 26.78
CA MET A 1 3.65 18.85 26.22
C MET A 1 3.56 19.01 24.71
N GLN A 2 4.62 18.66 23.98
CA GLN A 2 4.64 18.73 22.52
C GLN A 2 4.26 17.35 21.97
N TYR A 3 3.06 17.22 21.40
CA TYR A 3 2.73 16.10 20.53
C TYR A 3 3.00 16.54 19.09
N SER A 4 4.24 16.46 18.64
CA SER A 4 4.56 16.48 17.22
C SER A 4 4.58 15.05 16.68
N ASN A 5 3.43 14.36 16.79
CA ASN A 5 3.14 13.26 15.89
C ASN A 5 2.57 13.91 14.65
N GLY A 6 3.41 14.09 13.62
CA GLY A 6 2.97 14.56 12.32
C GLY A 6 1.82 13.68 11.86
N ASP A 7 0.61 14.23 11.87
CA ASP A 7 -0.60 13.53 11.51
C ASP A 7 -0.45 13.17 10.03
N LYS A 8 0.00 11.94 9.74
CA LYS A 8 0.13 11.47 8.36
C LYS A 8 -1.28 11.46 7.80
N THR A 9 -1.61 12.46 6.99
CA THR A 9 -2.87 12.50 6.29
C THR A 9 -2.82 11.51 5.14
N GLU A 10 -3.95 10.86 4.87
CA GLU A 10 -4.08 10.05 3.67
C GLU A 10 -3.83 10.92 2.43
N ASP A 11 -3.12 10.36 1.47
CA ASP A 11 -2.91 10.96 0.16
C ASP A 11 -3.87 10.33 -0.87
N PRO A 12 -4.93 11.04 -1.30
CA PRO A 12 -5.91 10.50 -2.24
C PRO A 12 -5.31 10.16 -3.62
N ALA A 13 -4.26 10.87 -4.04
CA ALA A 13 -3.60 10.60 -5.31
C ALA A 13 -2.79 9.29 -5.23
N LEU A 14 -2.07 9.07 -4.13
CA LEU A 14 -1.43 7.78 -3.88
C LEU A 14 -2.45 6.65 -3.77
N PHE A 15 -3.57 6.86 -3.08
CA PHE A 15 -4.64 5.85 -3.00
C PHE A 15 -5.14 5.43 -4.39
N SER A 16 -5.35 6.39 -5.30
CA SER A 16 -5.72 6.11 -6.69
C SER A 16 -4.67 5.28 -7.42
N VAL A 17 -3.38 5.61 -7.26
CA VAL A 17 -2.26 4.84 -7.83
C VAL A 17 -2.25 3.40 -7.30
N LEU A 18 -2.40 3.21 -5.98
CA LEU A 18 -2.41 1.88 -5.37
C LEU A 18 -3.64 1.07 -5.79
N ARG A 19 -4.80 1.71 -5.94
CA ARG A 19 -6.02 1.08 -6.46
C ARG A 19 -5.82 0.58 -7.88
N LYS A 20 -5.14 1.35 -8.73
CA LYS A 20 -4.79 0.93 -10.10
C LYS A 20 -3.83 -0.25 -10.10
N LEU A 21 -2.77 -0.21 -9.28
CA LEU A 21 -1.84 -1.35 -9.15
C LEU A 21 -2.58 -2.62 -8.73
N ARG A 22 -3.46 -2.52 -7.73
CA ARG A 22 -4.28 -3.65 -7.26
C ARG A 22 -5.13 -4.23 -8.39
N GLN A 23 -5.80 -3.37 -9.16
CA GLN A 23 -6.64 -3.80 -10.28
C GLN A 23 -5.82 -4.57 -11.32
N ASN A 24 -4.64 -4.07 -11.70
CA ASN A 24 -3.76 -4.74 -12.65
C ASN A 24 -3.33 -6.13 -12.14
N ILE A 25 -2.93 -6.25 -10.87
CA ILE A 25 -2.57 -7.55 -10.27
C ILE A 25 -3.77 -8.50 -10.30
N ALA A 26 -4.96 -7.99 -9.99
CA ALA A 26 -6.17 -8.79 -9.95
C ALA A 26 -6.51 -9.34 -11.34
N GLU A 27 -6.41 -8.51 -12.38
CA GLU A 27 -6.60 -8.90 -13.78
C GLU A 27 -5.57 -9.94 -14.22
N GLU A 28 -4.29 -9.75 -13.89
CA GLU A 28 -3.22 -10.72 -14.19
C GLU A 28 -3.49 -12.12 -13.60
N ASN A 29 -4.18 -12.19 -12.46
CA ASN A 29 -4.51 -13.44 -11.77
C ASN A 29 -5.95 -13.90 -12.01
N ASN A 30 -6.74 -13.16 -12.81
CA ASN A 30 -8.17 -13.37 -13.01
C ASN A 30 -8.97 -13.46 -11.68
N TRP A 31 -8.62 -12.60 -10.72
CA TRP A 31 -9.23 -12.55 -9.39
C TRP A 31 -9.99 -11.24 -9.16
N PRO A 32 -10.96 -11.22 -8.22
CA PRO A 32 -11.52 -9.98 -7.72
C PRO A 32 -10.45 -9.13 -7.01
N ALA A 33 -10.43 -7.82 -7.26
CA ALA A 33 -9.40 -6.91 -6.71
C ALA A 33 -9.26 -6.95 -5.19
N TYR A 34 -10.36 -7.13 -4.45
CA TYR A 34 -10.32 -7.19 -2.99
C TYR A 34 -9.52 -8.39 -2.44
N VAL A 35 -9.33 -9.45 -3.23
CA VAL A 35 -8.53 -10.64 -2.85
C VAL A 35 -7.05 -10.29 -2.78
N VAL A 36 -6.57 -9.46 -3.72
CA VAL A 36 -5.18 -8.97 -3.74
C VAL A 36 -4.94 -8.09 -2.51
N MET A 37 -5.80 -7.08 -2.30
CA MET A 37 -5.68 -6.17 -1.17
C MET A 37 -7.02 -5.50 -0.85
N SER A 38 -7.38 -5.44 0.44
CA SER A 38 -8.60 -4.75 0.86
C SER A 38 -8.45 -3.24 0.76
N ASP A 39 -9.55 -2.51 0.61
CA ASP A 39 -9.55 -1.05 0.61
C ASP A 39 -8.96 -0.49 1.92
N LYS A 40 -9.29 -1.09 3.07
CA LYS A 40 -8.73 -0.70 4.37
C LYS A 40 -7.21 -0.75 4.39
N THR A 41 -6.59 -1.76 3.77
CA THR A 41 -5.14 -1.84 3.66
C THR A 41 -4.60 -0.81 2.66
N LEU A 42 -5.30 -0.53 1.54
CA LEU A 42 -4.89 0.53 0.62
C LEU A 42 -4.91 1.92 1.27
N HIS A 43 -5.94 2.24 2.06
CA HIS A 43 -6.01 3.47 2.84
C HIS A 43 -4.84 3.58 3.82
N ALA A 44 -4.53 2.49 4.54
CA ALA A 44 -3.38 2.45 5.43
C ALA A 44 -2.04 2.66 4.69
N LEU A 45 -1.88 2.08 3.50
CA LEU A 45 -0.69 2.29 2.67
C LEU A 45 -0.57 3.72 2.14
N ALA A 46 -1.68 4.32 1.70
CA ALA A 46 -1.72 5.69 1.23
C ALA A 46 -1.41 6.71 2.33
N LYS A 47 -1.80 6.38 3.57
CA LYS A 47 -1.48 7.14 4.78
C LYS A 47 -0.01 6.97 5.20
N GLU A 48 0.44 5.72 5.34
CA GLU A 48 1.74 5.41 5.95
C GLU A 48 2.93 5.52 5.00
N LYS A 49 2.67 5.33 3.69
CA LYS A 49 3.64 5.44 2.59
C LYS A 49 4.92 4.59 2.81
N PRO A 50 4.82 3.28 3.11
CA PRO A 50 5.99 2.44 3.35
C PRO A 50 6.84 2.27 2.08
N THR A 51 8.10 2.67 2.16
CA THR A 51 9.08 2.58 1.06
C THR A 51 10.08 1.41 1.22
N THR A 52 9.85 0.53 2.20
CA THR A 52 10.62 -0.70 2.43
C THR A 52 9.69 -1.87 2.73
N LEU A 53 10.13 -3.10 2.46
CA LEU A 53 9.35 -4.31 2.77
C LEU A 53 9.09 -4.46 4.27
N ASN A 54 10.06 -4.07 5.13
CA ASN A 54 9.89 -4.10 6.57
C ASN A 54 8.84 -3.09 7.06
N ALA A 55 8.80 -1.88 6.48
CA ALA A 55 7.74 -0.94 6.80
C ALA A 55 6.38 -1.43 6.29
N PHE A 56 6.36 -2.06 5.11
CA PHE A 56 5.17 -2.63 4.51
C PHE A 56 4.59 -3.79 5.32
N SER A 57 5.42 -4.68 5.87
CA SER A 57 4.96 -5.80 6.72
C SER A 57 4.26 -5.34 8.00
N ASN A 58 4.52 -4.11 8.45
CA ASN A 58 3.88 -3.55 9.66
C ASN A 58 2.49 -2.95 9.38
N ILE A 59 2.01 -2.95 8.14
CA ILE A 59 0.72 -2.39 7.77
C ILE A 59 -0.40 -3.37 8.08
N TYR A 60 -1.49 -2.87 8.67
CA TYR A 60 -2.67 -3.67 9.00
C TYR A 60 -3.24 -4.39 7.76
N GLY A 61 -3.49 -5.69 7.89
CA GLY A 61 -4.04 -6.55 6.83
C GLY A 61 -3.01 -7.13 5.87
N ILE A 62 -1.72 -6.91 6.14
CA ILE A 62 -0.59 -7.51 5.42
C ILE A 62 -0.04 -8.68 6.24
N GLY A 63 -0.38 -9.89 5.80
CA GLY A 63 0.24 -11.12 6.29
C GLY A 63 1.37 -11.59 5.38
N GLU A 64 2.07 -12.65 5.80
CA GLU A 64 3.23 -13.21 5.09
C GLU A 64 2.97 -13.48 3.62
N TYR A 65 1.82 -14.08 3.27
CA TYR A 65 1.45 -14.34 1.89
C TYR A 65 1.45 -13.06 1.04
N LYS A 66 0.75 -12.00 1.49
CA LYS A 66 0.68 -10.73 0.74
C LYS A 66 2.04 -10.03 0.69
N LEU A 67 2.82 -10.09 1.77
CA LEU A 67 4.17 -9.54 1.81
C LEU A 67 5.05 -10.20 0.73
N ASN A 68 5.03 -11.53 0.67
CA ASN A 68 5.87 -12.30 -0.24
C ASN A 68 5.38 -12.20 -1.71
N THR A 69 4.07 -12.18 -1.93
CA THR A 69 3.50 -12.17 -3.29
C THR A 69 3.44 -10.77 -3.89
N TYR A 70 3.05 -9.75 -3.11
CA TYR A 70 2.75 -8.41 -3.63
C TYR A 70 3.64 -7.31 -3.07
N GLY A 71 4.32 -7.55 -1.94
CA GLY A 71 5.01 -6.51 -1.19
C GLY A 71 5.99 -5.69 -2.02
N LYS A 72 6.81 -6.35 -2.84
CA LYS A 72 7.78 -5.65 -3.70
C LYS A 72 7.09 -4.68 -4.67
N ARG A 73 6.01 -5.11 -5.34
CA ARG A 73 5.30 -4.27 -6.33
C ARG A 73 4.68 -3.03 -5.69
N PHE A 74 4.06 -3.19 -4.51
CA PHE A 74 3.48 -2.06 -3.80
C PHE A 74 4.55 -1.11 -3.26
N VAL A 75 5.61 -1.63 -2.65
CA VAL A 75 6.73 -0.81 -2.14
C VAL A 75 7.40 -0.03 -3.27
N ASP A 76 7.65 -0.64 -4.42
CA ASP A 76 8.27 0.02 -5.56
C ASP A 76 7.42 1.19 -6.07
N VAL A 77 6.09 1.01 -6.18
CA VAL A 77 5.16 2.07 -6.59
C VAL A 77 5.10 3.21 -5.56
N ILE A 78 5.02 2.89 -4.27
CA ILE A 78 5.01 3.90 -3.20
C ILE A 78 6.32 4.68 -3.19
N LYS A 79 7.45 3.97 -3.31
CA LYS A 79 8.78 4.58 -3.37
C LYS A 79 8.94 5.48 -4.60
N GLY A 80 8.43 5.06 -5.75
CA GLY A 80 8.41 5.89 -6.96
C GLY A 80 7.58 7.16 -6.77
N TYR A 81 6.41 7.06 -6.16
CA TYR A 81 5.52 8.19 -5.90
C TYR A 81 6.08 9.19 -4.89
N VAL A 82 6.75 8.72 -3.82
CA VAL A 82 7.31 9.61 -2.79
C VAL A 82 8.54 10.37 -3.30
N ASN A 83 9.26 9.81 -4.28
CA ASN A 83 10.48 10.40 -4.82
C ASN A 83 10.25 11.23 -6.10
N SER A 84 9.00 11.34 -6.57
CA SER A 84 8.59 12.14 -7.72
C SER A 84 8.01 13.49 -7.30
#